data_AF-Q17WL5-F1
#
_entry.id   AF-Q17WL5-F1
#
_cell.length_a   1.000
_cell.length_b   1.000
_cell.length_c   1.000
_cell.angle_alpha   90.00
_cell.angle_beta   90.00
_cell.angle_gamma   90.00
#
_symmetry.space_group_name_H-M   'P 1'
#
loop_
_entity.id
_entity.type
_entity.pdbx_description
1 polymer ?
#
loop_
_entity_poly.entity_id
_entity_poly.type
_entity_poly.pdbx_seq_one_letter_code
_entity_poly.pdbx_strand_id
1 'polypeptide(L)'
;MRLHSAFFGINSLLVATLLMSGCALFKKRNTDAKLIPPSANGLQAPIYPPTNFTPRKSVQPLPSPRLENNGQSVISSNPINGIPNTPILTPNNIIELNAVGMGVAPESTISPSQALALAKRAAIVDGYRQLGEKMYGIRVNAQDTVKDMVLQNSVIKTKVNALIRNAEITETIYKDGLCQVSMELKLDGRIWYRILSGARG
;
A
#
# COMPACT_ATOMS: atom_id res chain seq x y z
N MET A 1 37.25 9.72 -53.17
CA MET A 1 36.59 11.03 -53.08
C MET A 1 36.65 11.49 -51.62
N ARG A 2 37.45 12.52 -51.34
CA ARG A 2 37.56 13.19 -50.04
C ARG A 2 36.61 14.39 -50.04
N LEU A 3 35.70 14.48 -49.08
CA LEU A 3 35.00 15.71 -48.66
C LEU A 3 34.92 15.67 -47.13
N HIS A 4 35.75 16.45 -46.45
CA HIS A 4 35.53 17.82 -45.97
C HIS A 4 34.70 17.89 -44.67
N SER A 5 35.45 18.18 -43.62
CA SER A 5 35.11 18.62 -42.27
C SER A 5 34.25 19.87 -42.21
N ALA A 6 33.35 19.96 -41.21
CA ALA A 6 33.02 21.20 -40.54
C ALA A 6 32.45 20.92 -39.14
N PHE A 7 33.32 21.05 -38.13
CA PHE A 7 32.93 21.27 -36.74
C PHE A 7 32.34 22.67 -36.63
N PHE A 8 31.09 22.79 -36.19
CA PHE A 8 30.52 24.06 -35.73
C PHE A 8 30.60 24.09 -34.20
N GLY A 9 31.68 24.67 -33.69
CA GLY A 9 31.65 25.37 -32.41
C GLY A 9 31.37 26.84 -32.69
N ILE A 10 30.60 27.50 -31.81
CA ILE A 10 30.70 28.92 -31.44
C ILE A 10 29.62 29.20 -30.36
N ASN A 11 30.12 29.51 -29.15
CA ASN A 11 29.76 30.61 -28.26
C ASN A 11 28.28 30.86 -27.91
N SER A 12 27.96 30.84 -26.61
CA SER A 12 28.12 32.04 -25.77
C SER A 12 27.50 31.80 -24.39
N LEU A 13 28.29 32.04 -23.35
CA LEU A 13 27.82 32.24 -21.99
C LEU A 13 26.68 33.29 -21.97
N LEU A 14 25.62 33.01 -21.23
CA LEU A 14 24.76 34.02 -20.63
C LEU A 14 24.24 33.48 -19.30
N VAL A 15 25.12 33.56 -18.29
CA VAL A 15 24.75 33.42 -16.88
C VAL A 15 24.19 34.78 -16.46
N ALA A 16 22.87 34.90 -16.41
CA ALA A 16 22.21 36.08 -15.84
C ALA A 16 22.11 35.90 -14.32
N THR A 17 23.04 36.50 -13.59
CA THR A 17 22.98 36.69 -12.13
C THR A 17 22.05 37.86 -11.81
N LEU A 18 20.82 37.57 -11.36
CA LEU A 18 19.99 38.58 -10.69
C LEU A 18 20.38 38.66 -9.21
N LEU A 19 21.21 39.65 -8.87
CA LEU A 19 21.39 40.13 -7.51
C LEU A 19 20.28 41.13 -7.18
N MET A 20 19.19 40.66 -6.59
CA MET A 20 18.24 41.56 -5.92
C MET A 20 18.66 41.74 -4.46
N SER A 21 19.50 42.76 -4.28
CA SER A 21 19.69 43.46 -3.01
C SER A 21 18.37 44.17 -2.66
N GLY A 22 17.79 43.79 -1.53
CA GLY A 22 16.57 44.40 -0.99
C GLY A 22 16.59 44.32 0.52
N CYS A 23 17.19 45.32 1.16
CA CYS A 23 17.22 45.49 2.61
C CYS A 23 15.80 45.58 3.20
N ALA A 24 15.68 45.02 4.39
CA ALA A 24 14.51 45.04 5.25
C ALA A 24 13.95 46.45 5.47
N LEU A 25 12.64 46.62 5.31
CA LEU A 25 11.90 47.63 6.06
C LEU A 25 10.66 47.00 6.69
N PHE A 26 10.85 46.65 7.96
CA PHE A 26 9.85 46.23 8.93
C PHE A 26 8.74 47.28 9.02
N LYS A 27 7.53 46.96 8.55
CA LYS A 27 6.31 47.69 8.93
C LYS A 27 5.29 46.69 9.46
N LYS A 28 5.33 46.51 10.78
CA LYS A 28 4.37 45.76 11.57
C LYS A 28 3.00 46.44 11.45
N ARG A 29 2.18 46.00 10.50
CA ARG A 29 0.76 46.40 10.41
C ARG A 29 -0.06 45.32 11.11
N ASN A 30 -0.53 45.68 12.30
CA ASN A 30 -1.44 44.89 13.10
C ASN A 30 -2.82 44.95 12.42
N THR A 31 -3.23 43.85 11.82
CA THR A 31 -4.61 43.64 11.33
C THR A 31 -4.89 42.15 11.44
N ASP A 32 -5.79 41.80 12.36
CA ASP A 32 -6.49 40.52 12.47
C ASP A 32 -7.18 40.14 11.15
N ALA A 33 -6.41 39.60 10.21
CA ALA A 33 -6.94 39.05 8.97
C ALA A 33 -7.31 37.58 9.21
N LYS A 34 -8.52 37.39 9.75
CA LYS A 34 -9.24 36.10 9.73
C LYS A 34 -9.35 35.64 8.27
N LEU A 35 -8.67 34.55 7.91
CA LEU A 35 -8.75 33.84 6.64
C LEU A 35 -10.10 33.12 6.49
N ILE A 36 -11.20 33.88 6.45
CA ILE A 36 -12.54 33.35 6.18
C ILE A 36 -12.87 33.64 4.71
N PRO A 37 -13.05 32.63 3.85
CA PRO A 37 -13.47 32.85 2.47
C PRO A 37 -14.89 33.47 2.42
N PRO A 38 -15.17 34.35 1.44
CA PRO A 38 -16.41 35.13 1.38
C PRO A 38 -17.69 34.33 1.04
N SER A 39 -17.72 33.00 1.25
CA SER A 39 -18.92 32.18 1.06
C SER A 39 -19.50 31.60 2.34
N ALA A 40 -18.96 31.93 3.52
CA ALA A 40 -19.43 31.39 4.80
C ALA A 40 -20.47 32.30 5.47
N ASN A 41 -21.59 32.57 4.78
CA ASN A 41 -22.77 33.14 5.42
C ASN A 41 -23.76 32.01 5.77
N GLY A 42 -23.87 31.68 7.06
CA GLY A 42 -25.14 31.21 7.62
C GLY A 42 -25.37 29.70 7.82
N LEU A 43 -24.35 28.85 7.93
CA LEU A 43 -24.54 27.47 8.42
C LEU A 43 -23.93 27.34 9.82
N GLN A 44 -24.77 27.54 10.83
CA GLN A 44 -24.47 27.17 12.21
C GLN A 44 -24.12 25.67 12.24
N ALA A 45 -23.00 25.30 12.86
CA ALA A 45 -22.70 23.89 13.12
C ALA A 45 -23.89 23.26 13.87
N PRO A 46 -24.36 22.06 13.49
CA PRO A 46 -25.45 21.42 14.20
C PRO A 46 -25.09 21.33 15.68
N ILE A 47 -25.95 21.87 16.54
CA ILE A 47 -25.81 21.78 17.99
C ILE A 47 -26.00 20.30 18.33
N TYR A 48 -24.90 19.62 18.65
CA TYR A 48 -24.97 18.28 19.19
C TYR A 48 -25.61 18.36 20.58
N PRO A 49 -26.60 17.52 20.91
CA PRO A 49 -27.11 17.43 22.27
C PRO A 49 -25.94 17.04 23.20
N PRO A 50 -25.89 17.59 24.43
CA PRO A 50 -24.89 17.17 25.40
C PRO A 50 -25.03 15.65 25.63
N THR A 51 -23.96 14.90 25.38
CA THR A 51 -23.92 13.47 25.65
C THR A 51 -23.94 13.25 27.15
N ASN A 52 -25.14 13.05 27.72
CA ASN A 52 -25.28 12.51 29.06
C ASN A 52 -24.88 11.04 29.00
N PHE A 53 -23.69 10.71 29.50
CA PHE A 53 -23.27 9.33 29.68
C PHE A 53 -24.09 8.72 30.82
N THR A 54 -25.26 8.15 30.49
CA THR A 54 -25.93 7.22 31.39
C THR A 54 -25.17 5.90 31.38
N PRO A 55 -24.70 5.39 32.53
CA PRO A 55 -24.11 4.06 32.59
C PRO A 55 -25.15 3.05 32.12
N ARG A 56 -24.87 2.37 31.01
CA ARG A 56 -25.63 1.22 30.55
C ARG A 56 -25.64 0.18 31.68
N LYS A 57 -26.84 -0.23 32.13
CA LYS A 57 -27.02 -1.37 33.06
C LYS A 57 -26.17 -2.54 32.56
N SER A 58 -25.40 -3.12 33.48
CA SER A 58 -24.52 -4.27 33.27
C SER A 58 -25.21 -5.36 32.45
N VAL A 59 -24.85 -5.47 31.17
CA VAL A 59 -25.16 -6.64 30.37
C VAL A 59 -24.31 -7.77 30.95
N GLN A 60 -24.95 -8.86 31.36
CA GLN A 60 -24.25 -10.06 31.83
C GLN A 60 -23.24 -10.51 30.75
N PRO A 61 -21.99 -10.85 31.12
CA PRO A 61 -21.06 -11.38 30.13
C PRO A 61 -21.61 -12.67 29.53
N LEU A 62 -21.57 -12.75 28.20
CA LEU A 62 -21.89 -13.98 27.46
C LEU A 62 -21.02 -15.14 27.98
N PRO A 63 -21.56 -16.37 28.08
CA PRO A 63 -20.77 -17.54 28.41
C PRO A 63 -19.68 -17.73 27.34
N SER A 64 -18.45 -17.89 27.78
CA SER A 64 -17.33 -18.24 26.92
C SER A 64 -17.58 -19.59 26.25
N PRO A 65 -17.30 -19.74 24.93
CA PRO A 65 -17.41 -21.04 24.26
C PRO A 65 -16.48 -22.04 24.97
N ARG A 66 -17.08 -23.11 25.49
CA ARG A 66 -16.37 -24.20 26.18
C ARG A 66 -15.56 -24.97 25.13
N LEU A 67 -14.24 -24.82 25.15
CA LEU A 67 -13.32 -25.68 24.42
C LEU A 67 -13.31 -27.04 25.11
N GLU A 68 -14.09 -27.98 24.60
CA GLU A 68 -14.04 -29.39 25.01
C GLU A 68 -12.71 -29.98 24.50
N ASN A 69 -11.72 -30.05 25.37
CA ASN A 69 -10.43 -30.67 25.10
C ASN A 69 -10.61 -32.20 25.12
N ASN A 70 -11.05 -32.75 23.99
CA ASN A 70 -11.03 -34.19 23.77
C ASN A 70 -9.55 -34.60 23.59
N GLY A 71 -9.01 -35.28 24.61
CA GLY A 71 -7.61 -35.65 24.76
C GLY A 71 -7.09 -36.62 23.70
N GLN A 72 -6.98 -36.16 22.45
CA GLN A 72 -6.11 -36.80 21.47
C GLN A 72 -4.69 -36.28 21.71
N SER A 73 -3.83 -37.20 22.13
CA SER A 73 -2.41 -37.00 22.36
C SER A 73 -1.74 -36.38 21.13
N VAL A 74 -1.38 -35.11 21.25
CA VAL A 74 -0.45 -34.44 20.33
C VAL A 74 0.93 -35.04 20.57
N ILE A 75 1.30 -36.06 19.78
CA ILE A 75 2.68 -36.50 19.70
C ILE A 75 3.45 -35.41 18.95
N SER A 76 4.20 -34.63 19.72
CA SER A 76 5.07 -33.56 19.26
C SER A 76 6.45 -34.12 18.89
N SER A 77 6.87 -33.91 17.65
CA SER A 77 8.29 -33.80 17.29
C SER A 77 8.47 -32.95 16.03
N ASN A 78 8.15 -31.67 16.12
CA ASN A 78 8.86 -30.60 15.39
C ASN A 78 8.36 -29.23 15.87
N PRO A 79 9.22 -28.32 16.36
CA PRO A 79 8.83 -26.93 16.56
C PRO A 79 8.79 -26.25 15.20
N ILE A 80 7.75 -26.51 14.42
CA ILE A 80 7.46 -25.76 13.20
C ILE A 80 6.05 -25.20 13.39
N ASN A 81 5.98 -24.07 14.10
CA ASN A 81 4.88 -23.10 13.95
C ASN A 81 4.98 -22.43 12.56
N GLY A 82 5.17 -23.24 11.52
CA GLY A 82 5.32 -22.81 10.14
C GLY A 82 4.08 -23.27 9.40
N ILE A 83 3.40 -22.31 8.77
CA ILE A 83 2.30 -22.57 7.84
C ILE A 83 2.79 -23.64 6.84
N PRO A 84 2.16 -24.83 6.78
CA PRO A 84 2.58 -25.87 5.85
C PRO A 84 2.48 -25.34 4.42
N ASN A 85 3.53 -25.56 3.61
CA ASN A 85 3.67 -25.14 2.20
C ASN A 85 3.96 -23.66 1.92
N THR A 86 4.49 -22.89 2.86
CA THR A 86 4.94 -21.52 2.56
C THR A 86 6.24 -21.54 1.74
N PRO A 87 6.30 -20.80 0.61
CA PRO A 87 7.51 -20.75 -0.21
C PRO A 87 8.63 -20.03 0.56
N ILE A 88 9.84 -20.59 0.47
CA ILE A 88 11.06 -20.00 1.02
C ILE A 88 11.83 -19.25 -0.07
N LEU A 89 12.19 -18.01 0.21
CA LEU A 89 13.01 -17.17 -0.64
C LEU A 89 14.47 -17.57 -0.47
N THR A 90 15.10 -18.00 -1.56
CA THR A 90 16.51 -18.37 -1.61
C THR A 90 17.22 -17.52 -2.67
N PRO A 91 18.55 -17.39 -2.64
CA PRO A 91 19.26 -16.65 -3.70
C PRO A 91 19.08 -17.23 -5.10
N ASN A 92 18.68 -18.49 -5.26
CA ASN A 92 18.72 -19.19 -6.54
C ASN A 92 17.33 -19.49 -7.13
N ASN A 93 16.24 -19.06 -6.48
CA ASN A 93 14.88 -19.29 -6.96
C ASN A 93 14.19 -18.00 -7.40
N ILE A 94 13.18 -18.18 -8.24
CA ILE A 94 12.19 -17.15 -8.56
C ILE A 94 10.87 -17.61 -7.95
N ILE A 95 10.20 -16.73 -7.22
CA ILE A 95 8.88 -17.00 -6.66
C ILE A 95 7.87 -16.20 -7.47
N GLU A 96 6.86 -16.88 -8.01
CA GLU A 96 5.75 -16.24 -8.72
C GLU A 96 4.53 -16.22 -7.81
N LEU A 97 3.99 -15.04 -7.58
CA LEU A 97 2.79 -14.81 -6.79
C LEU A 97 1.66 -14.41 -7.73
N ASN A 98 0.60 -15.20 -7.72
CA ASN A 98 -0.61 -14.91 -8.47
C ASN A 98 -1.73 -14.52 -7.51
N ALA A 99 -2.58 -13.58 -7.88
CA ALA A 99 -3.79 -13.25 -7.13
C ALA A 99 -4.95 -12.89 -8.06
N VAL A 100 -6.17 -13.05 -7.56
CA VAL A 100 -7.39 -12.74 -8.31
C VAL A 100 -8.24 -11.83 -7.45
N GLY A 101 -8.27 -10.55 -7.79
CA GLY A 101 -9.08 -9.56 -7.11
C GLY A 101 -10.50 -9.50 -7.67
N MET A 102 -11.48 -9.28 -6.80
CA MET A 102 -12.90 -9.14 -7.18
C MET A 102 -13.44 -7.77 -6.77
N GLY A 103 -14.30 -7.21 -7.61
CA GLY A 103 -14.92 -5.92 -7.37
C GLY A 103 -16.29 -5.82 -8.01
N VAL A 104 -17.23 -5.20 -7.32
CA VAL A 104 -18.62 -5.03 -7.79
C VAL A 104 -18.92 -3.54 -7.91
N ALA A 105 -19.63 -3.17 -8.97
CA ALA A 105 -20.09 -1.80 -9.14
C ALA A 105 -21.23 -1.48 -8.16
N PRO A 106 -21.29 -0.26 -7.59
CA PRO A 106 -22.45 0.14 -6.82
C PRO A 106 -23.68 0.27 -7.73
N GLU A 107 -24.85 0.00 -7.16
CA GLU A 107 -26.14 0.08 -7.87
C GLU A 107 -26.44 1.50 -8.37
N SER A 108 -25.86 2.53 -7.76
CA SER A 108 -26.06 3.96 -8.09
C SER A 108 -25.25 4.44 -9.31
N THR A 109 -24.86 3.54 -10.22
CA THR A 109 -24.09 3.89 -11.41
C THR A 109 -24.98 4.44 -12.52
N ILE A 110 -24.53 5.52 -13.16
CA ILE A 110 -25.29 6.25 -14.19
C ILE A 110 -25.12 5.59 -15.56
N SER A 111 -23.94 5.01 -15.82
CA SER A 111 -23.62 4.38 -17.10
C SER A 111 -22.89 3.05 -16.93
N PRO A 112 -23.01 2.11 -17.89
CA PRO A 112 -22.29 0.84 -17.84
C PRO A 112 -20.76 1.04 -17.83
N SER A 113 -20.26 2.07 -18.50
CA SER A 113 -18.84 2.43 -18.46
C SER A 113 -18.39 2.90 -17.08
N GLN A 114 -19.24 3.64 -16.35
CA GLN A 114 -18.97 4.03 -14.97
C GLN A 114 -18.96 2.81 -14.05
N ALA A 115 -19.93 1.91 -14.21
CA ALA A 115 -19.99 0.66 -13.45
C ALA A 115 -18.72 -0.18 -13.62
N LEU A 116 -18.29 -0.40 -14.87
CA LEU A 116 -17.04 -1.11 -15.18
C LEU A 116 -15.84 -0.44 -14.51
N ALA A 117 -15.70 0.89 -14.63
CA ALA A 117 -14.56 1.61 -14.07
C ALA A 117 -14.49 1.49 -12.54
N LEU A 118 -15.64 1.55 -11.85
CA LEU A 118 -15.71 1.40 -10.40
C LEU A 118 -15.42 -0.05 -9.97
N ALA A 119 -16.07 -1.03 -10.62
CA ALA A 119 -15.85 -2.44 -10.34
C ALA A 119 -14.38 -2.84 -10.55
N LYS A 120 -13.76 -2.38 -11.65
CA LYS A 120 -12.35 -2.63 -11.94
C LYS A 120 -11.42 -2.04 -10.87
N ARG A 121 -11.69 -0.82 -10.40
CA ARG A 121 -10.90 -0.20 -9.31
C ARG A 121 -11.00 -1.02 -8.03
N ALA A 122 -12.20 -1.46 -7.66
CA ALA A 122 -12.40 -2.30 -6.49
C ALA A 122 -11.65 -3.64 -6.64
N ALA A 123 -11.74 -4.29 -7.80
CA ALA A 123 -11.04 -5.53 -8.09
C ALA A 123 -9.51 -5.38 -8.02
N ILE A 124 -8.96 -4.28 -8.53
CA ILE A 124 -7.51 -4.00 -8.45
C ILE A 124 -7.05 -3.86 -6.99
N VAL A 125 -7.79 -3.12 -6.17
CA VAL A 125 -7.45 -2.95 -4.74
C VAL A 125 -7.51 -4.29 -4.01
N ASP A 126 -8.51 -5.10 -4.30
CA ASP A 126 -8.64 -6.44 -3.72
C ASP A 126 -7.48 -7.36 -4.15
N GLY A 127 -7.08 -7.31 -5.43
CA GLY A 127 -5.95 -8.07 -5.96
C GLY A 127 -4.63 -7.70 -5.26
N TYR A 128 -4.34 -6.41 -5.08
CA TYR A 128 -3.15 -5.98 -4.34
C TYR A 128 -3.15 -6.40 -2.88
N ARG A 129 -4.32 -6.40 -2.22
CA ARG A 129 -4.46 -6.89 -0.85
C ARG A 129 -4.08 -8.38 -0.76
N GLN A 130 -4.63 -9.20 -1.65
CA GLN A 130 -4.31 -10.63 -1.70
C GLN A 130 -2.83 -10.90 -2.03
N LEU A 131 -2.23 -10.14 -2.96
CA LEU A 131 -0.79 -10.24 -3.23
C LEU A 131 0.04 -9.87 -2.00
N GLY A 132 -0.34 -8.82 -1.28
CA GLY A 132 0.34 -8.41 -0.04
C GLY A 132 0.29 -9.49 1.04
N GLU A 133 -0.85 -10.15 1.21
CA GLU A 133 -0.98 -11.28 2.14
C GLU A 133 -0.06 -12.45 1.77
N LYS A 134 -0.04 -12.82 0.48
CA LYS A 134 0.86 -13.87 -0.02
C LYS A 134 2.33 -13.50 0.15
N MET A 135 2.69 -12.26 -0.17
CA MET A 135 4.03 -11.71 -0.01
C MET A 135 4.50 -11.78 1.44
N TYR A 136 3.67 -11.38 2.39
CA TYR A 136 4.00 -11.42 3.81
C TYR A 136 4.15 -12.84 4.37
N GLY A 137 3.50 -13.84 3.74
CA GLY A 137 3.66 -15.25 4.08
C GLY A 137 4.95 -15.90 3.55
N ILE A 138 5.70 -15.24 2.66
CA ILE A 138 6.98 -15.77 2.15
C ILE A 138 7.99 -15.86 3.30
N ARG A 139 8.69 -16.98 3.38
CA ARG A 139 9.75 -17.21 4.36
C ARG A 139 11.08 -16.73 3.83
N VAL A 140 11.85 -16.02 4.65
CA VAL A 140 13.22 -15.60 4.31
C VAL A 140 14.23 -16.59 4.90
N ASN A 141 13.94 -17.09 6.12
CA ASN A 141 14.73 -18.08 6.83
C ASN A 141 13.84 -19.22 7.36
N ALA A 142 14.45 -20.18 8.07
CA ALA A 142 13.73 -21.27 8.74
C ALA A 142 12.85 -20.82 9.92
N GLN A 143 12.88 -19.55 10.33
CA GLN A 143 12.02 -19.03 11.40
C GLN A 143 11.34 -17.72 10.98
N ASP A 144 12.06 -16.86 10.25
CA ASP A 144 11.55 -15.54 9.87
C ASP A 144 10.78 -15.51 8.54
N THR A 145 9.70 -14.73 8.53
CA THR A 145 8.92 -14.37 7.35
C THR A 145 9.20 -12.95 6.89
N VAL A 146 8.78 -12.61 5.66
CA VAL A 146 8.80 -11.24 5.15
C VAL A 146 8.02 -10.31 6.08
N LYS A 147 6.92 -10.77 6.67
CA LYS A 147 6.16 -10.02 7.67
C LYS A 147 7.03 -9.61 8.85
N ASP A 148 7.81 -10.53 9.39
CA ASP A 148 8.67 -10.27 10.55
C ASP A 148 9.76 -9.23 10.21
N MET A 149 10.34 -9.33 9.01
CA MET A 149 11.32 -8.36 8.51
C MET A 149 10.72 -6.96 8.33
N VAL A 150 9.48 -6.87 7.83
CA VAL A 150 8.75 -5.61 7.65
C VAL A 150 8.41 -4.94 8.99
N LEU A 151 8.16 -5.72 10.04
CA LEU A 151 7.91 -5.20 11.39
C LEU A 151 9.17 -4.61 12.02
N GLN A 152 10.34 -5.17 11.73
CA GLN A 152 11.61 -4.72 12.28
C GLN A 152 12.22 -3.52 11.54
N ASN A 153 11.96 -3.38 10.23
CA ASN A 153 12.59 -2.35 9.40
C ASN A 153 11.62 -1.65 8.44
N SER A 154 11.45 -0.33 8.61
CA SER A 154 10.59 0.51 7.76
C SER A 154 11.10 0.67 6.32
N VAL A 155 12.41 0.53 6.09
CA VAL A 155 12.99 0.48 4.73
C VAL A 155 12.54 -0.77 4.01
N ILE A 156 12.54 -1.92 4.70
CA ILE A 156 12.02 -3.18 4.15
C ILE A 156 10.53 -3.03 3.84
N LYS A 157 9.74 -2.47 4.75
CA LYS A 157 8.31 -2.16 4.51
C LYS A 157 8.11 -1.36 3.22
N THR A 158 8.90 -0.32 3.02
CA THR A 158 8.79 0.55 1.84
C THR A 158 9.16 -0.19 0.56
N LYS A 159 10.23 -1.01 0.59
CA LYS A 159 10.66 -1.83 -0.56
C LYS A 159 9.62 -2.90 -0.92
N VAL A 160 9.07 -3.61 0.06
CA VAL A 160 8.03 -4.62 -0.18
C VAL A 160 6.76 -3.98 -0.76
N ASN A 161 6.33 -2.83 -0.23
CA ASN A 161 5.21 -2.09 -0.79
C ASN A 161 5.46 -1.63 -2.24
N ALA A 162 6.69 -1.21 -2.56
CA ALA A 162 7.05 -0.85 -3.93
C ALA A 162 7.00 -2.05 -4.88
N LEU A 163 7.44 -3.21 -4.42
CA LEU A 163 7.37 -4.46 -5.19
C LEU A 163 5.93 -4.87 -5.49
N ILE A 164 5.05 -4.89 -4.48
CA ILE A 164 3.65 -5.29 -4.66
C ILE A 164 2.95 -4.38 -5.67
N ARG A 165 3.25 -3.07 -5.66
CA ARG A 165 2.68 -2.12 -6.62
C ARG A 165 3.13 -2.35 -8.06
N ASN A 166 4.27 -3.00 -8.27
CA ASN A 166 4.76 -3.37 -9.60
C ASN A 166 4.20 -4.72 -10.09
N ALA A 167 3.15 -5.25 -9.46
CA ALA A 167 2.46 -6.42 -9.99
C ALA A 167 1.83 -6.12 -11.36
N GLU A 168 1.91 -7.10 -12.25
CA GLU A 168 1.36 -7.04 -13.59
C GLU A 168 -0.09 -7.53 -13.60
N ILE A 169 -0.95 -6.85 -14.36
CA ILE A 169 -2.33 -7.28 -14.57
C ILE A 169 -2.37 -8.15 -15.82
N THR A 170 -2.54 -9.45 -15.63
CA THR A 170 -2.56 -10.44 -16.72
C THR A 170 -3.93 -10.48 -17.41
N GLU A 171 -5.02 -10.33 -16.64
CA GLU A 171 -6.38 -10.48 -17.17
C GLU A 171 -7.36 -9.56 -16.44
N THR A 172 -8.40 -9.10 -17.16
CA THR A 172 -9.56 -8.42 -16.57
C THR A 172 -10.83 -8.95 -17.22
N ILE A 173 -11.72 -9.53 -16.41
CA ILE A 173 -13.02 -10.03 -16.83
C ILE A 173 -14.08 -9.16 -16.19
N TYR A 174 -15.07 -8.73 -16.95
CA TYR A 174 -16.25 -8.04 -16.44
C TYR A 174 -17.51 -8.73 -16.95
N LYS A 175 -18.30 -9.29 -16.03
CA LYS A 175 -19.57 -9.97 -16.32
C LYS A 175 -20.58 -9.65 -15.23
N ASP A 176 -21.79 -9.26 -15.63
CA ASP A 176 -22.94 -9.11 -14.75
C ASP A 176 -22.70 -8.19 -13.52
N GLY A 177 -21.94 -7.10 -13.70
CA GLY A 177 -21.60 -6.16 -12.63
C GLY A 177 -20.44 -6.58 -11.72
N LEU A 178 -19.93 -7.81 -11.89
CA LEU A 178 -18.72 -8.31 -11.24
C LEU A 178 -17.51 -8.14 -12.15
N CYS A 179 -16.47 -7.50 -11.62
CA CYS A 179 -15.16 -7.44 -12.23
C CYS A 179 -14.19 -8.37 -11.49
N GLN A 180 -13.46 -9.18 -12.26
CA GLN A 180 -12.36 -10.00 -11.79
C GLN A 180 -11.07 -9.53 -12.45
N VAL A 181 -10.01 -9.33 -11.66
CA VAL A 181 -8.70 -8.92 -12.15
C VAL A 181 -7.66 -9.93 -11.68
N SER A 182 -7.00 -10.58 -12.63
CA SER A 182 -5.91 -11.52 -12.36
C SER A 182 -4.58 -10.76 -12.41
N MET A 183 -3.77 -10.92 -11.37
CA MET A 183 -2.47 -10.27 -11.22
C MET A 183 -1.37 -11.28 -10.97
N GLU A 184 -0.18 -10.98 -11.48
CA GLU A 184 1.04 -11.76 -11.29
C GLU A 184 2.17 -10.86 -10.77
N LEU A 185 3.01 -11.41 -9.90
CA LEU A 185 4.18 -10.74 -9.36
C LEU A 185 5.32 -11.74 -9.28
N LYS A 186 6.43 -11.44 -9.96
CA LYS A 186 7.64 -12.26 -9.93
C LYS A 186 8.67 -11.69 -8.97
N LEU A 187 9.23 -12.55 -8.14
CA LEU A 187 10.29 -12.23 -7.18
C LEU A 187 11.58 -12.93 -7.55
N ASP A 188 12.60 -12.16 -7.95
CA ASP A 188 13.96 -12.68 -8.11
C ASP A 188 14.63 -12.83 -6.74
N GLY A 189 14.89 -14.09 -6.35
CA GLY A 189 15.55 -14.46 -5.11
C GLY A 189 16.93 -13.83 -4.94
N ARG A 190 17.72 -13.64 -6.00
CA ARG A 190 19.06 -13.02 -5.90
C ARG A 190 19.00 -11.58 -5.40
N ILE A 191 17.96 -10.86 -5.81
CA ILE A 191 17.77 -9.45 -5.47
C ILE A 191 17.12 -9.35 -4.09
N TRP A 192 15.99 -10.04 -3.93
CA TRP A 192 15.14 -9.89 -2.75
C TRP A 192 15.69 -10.58 -1.52
N TYR A 193 16.42 -11.69 -1.68
CA TYR A 193 17.11 -12.33 -0.55
C TYR A 193 18.09 -11.35 0.09
N ARG A 194 18.90 -10.63 -0.68
CA ARG A 194 19.84 -9.62 -0.16
C ARG A 194 19.13 -8.47 0.55
N ILE A 195 18.02 -7.99 -0.03
CA ILE A 195 17.24 -6.87 0.54
C ILE A 195 16.64 -7.25 1.89
N LEU A 196 16.14 -8.49 2.02
CA LEU A 196 15.43 -8.97 3.21
C LEU A 196 16.38 -9.53 4.28
N SER A 197 17.49 -10.17 3.89
CA SER A 197 18.50 -10.69 4.82
C SER A 197 19.48 -9.62 5.32
N GLY A 198 19.64 -8.51 4.59
CA GLY A 198 20.64 -7.46 4.86
C GLY A 198 20.34 -6.53 6.03
N ALA A 199 19.54 -6.94 7.02
CA ALA A 199 19.22 -6.15 8.21
C ALA A 199 20.21 -6.33 9.39
N ARG A 200 21.40 -6.91 9.15
CA ARG A 200 22.49 -6.97 10.13
C ARG A 200 23.79 -6.51 9.48
N GLY A 201 24.05 -5.22 9.56
CA GLY A 201 25.30 -4.56 9.19
C GLY A 201 25.42 -3.29 10.01
#